data_AF-A0AA88SKU7-F1
#
_entry.id   AF-A0AA88SKU7-F1
#
_cell.length_a   1.000
_cell.length_b   1.000
_cell.length_c   1.000
_cell.angle_alpha   90.00
_cell.angle_beta   90.00
_cell.angle_gamma   90.00
#
_symmetry.space_group_name_H-M   'P 1'
#
loop_
_entity.id
_entity.type
_entity.pdbx_description
1 polymer ?
#
loop_
_entity_poly.entity_id
_entity_poly.type
_entity_poly.pdbx_seq_one_letter_code
_entity_poly.pdbx_strand_id
1 'polypeptide(L)'
;MAAGGMAAAVAGGGGSQRRRLIEVASCRWASGCQRRPVETAVGAGSCGHGKIPPTRLQSLRTELLQFLLEESNAPNLGDITSLSSLRAYPNLYHLLELDTEAALDVLRCAFVEDELPNSGYSSPESANSVADSPNVVVKAMKEDDLMVEDENLVQKIVDALSVILDPSCIWADRSTSSVDAKPEAIWPSKDGIGHVIEFIGYYVSCERANVTKVILSQILEYLTSEISIPSVSGKGAETSKRRERQVLALLEVVPETDWEASYLLHLCEKAQFYQVCGFIHSIRHQYVAALDSYMKDVDEPIHAFSFIDHTLLQPRNNERDAFQSAVISRIPDLVKLCREATFFLVIDHFNGESQHILSELHSHPESLFLYLKTVVEVHSSGTLSFSSLRKIDTLDVLGGRSARDKLDRIEAYLKRISDFPKFLRNHSVDVTDEMIELYLELLCRYDRSSVLKFLETFESYRVEHCLRLCQEYGIIDAAAFLLERVGIVGNALSLTLSGLNDKFVMLDAAVGALVSDKGVEPLNTVLKNKEVNDILDIVHACIGLCQRNSPRLDPEESEFLWFQLLDS
;
A
#
# COMPACT_ATOMS: atom_id res chain seq x y z
N MET A 1 -37.03 7.15 -37.98
CA MET A 1 -38.27 7.52 -37.26
C MET A 1 -38.36 7.04 -35.81
N ALA A 2 -37.36 6.32 -35.26
CA ALA A 2 -37.35 5.95 -33.83
C ALA A 2 -36.57 6.93 -32.92
N ALA A 3 -35.68 7.77 -33.50
CA ALA A 3 -34.91 8.77 -32.76
C ALA A 3 -35.74 9.97 -32.26
N GLY A 4 -36.86 10.29 -32.94
CA GLY A 4 -37.74 11.41 -32.55
C GLY A 4 -38.62 11.12 -31.31
N GLY A 5 -38.77 9.86 -30.92
CA GLY A 5 -39.64 9.47 -29.80
C GLY A 5 -38.98 9.58 -28.42
N MET A 6 -37.66 9.42 -28.34
CA MET A 6 -36.93 9.56 -27.06
C MET A 6 -36.73 11.04 -26.67
N ALA A 7 -36.56 11.94 -27.65
CA ALA A 7 -36.42 13.38 -27.40
C ALA A 7 -37.70 14.00 -26.80
N ALA A 8 -38.89 13.51 -27.19
CA ALA A 8 -40.16 14.03 -26.69
C ALA A 8 -40.47 13.60 -25.24
N ALA A 9 -39.95 12.46 -24.77
CA ALA A 9 -40.17 11.97 -23.41
C ALA A 9 -39.29 12.69 -22.36
N VAL A 10 -38.14 13.22 -22.78
CA VAL A 10 -37.24 13.98 -21.91
C VAL A 10 -37.77 15.39 -21.65
N ALA A 11 -38.58 15.98 -22.53
CA ALA A 11 -39.08 17.35 -22.38
C ALA A 11 -40.16 17.53 -21.28
N GLY A 12 -40.81 16.47 -20.79
CA GLY A 12 -42.01 16.58 -19.93
C GLY A 12 -41.91 16.08 -18.48
N GLY A 13 -40.79 15.45 -18.08
CA GLY A 13 -40.67 14.80 -16.77
C GLY A 13 -39.80 15.57 -15.77
N GLY A 14 -40.32 15.83 -14.57
CA GLY A 14 -39.61 16.48 -13.47
C GLY A 14 -38.37 15.71 -12.99
N GLY A 15 -37.41 16.43 -12.39
CA GLY A 15 -36.03 15.98 -12.12
C GLY A 15 -35.89 14.64 -11.39
N SER A 16 -36.85 14.23 -10.56
CA SER A 16 -36.81 12.93 -9.88
C SER A 16 -37.03 11.73 -10.80
N GLN A 17 -37.67 11.91 -11.96
CA GLN A 17 -37.94 10.86 -12.94
C GLN A 17 -36.78 10.71 -13.94
N ARG A 18 -36.00 11.78 -14.15
CA ARG A 18 -34.77 11.78 -14.96
C ARG A 18 -33.61 11.07 -14.24
N ARG A 19 -33.44 11.27 -12.92
CA ARG A 19 -32.46 10.50 -12.10
C ARG A 19 -32.67 8.99 -12.19
N ARG A 20 -33.92 8.52 -12.09
CA ARG A 20 -34.24 7.08 -12.19
C ARG A 20 -33.97 6.50 -13.58
N LEU A 21 -34.13 7.29 -14.65
CA LEU A 21 -33.84 6.83 -16.02
C LEU A 21 -32.34 6.66 -16.25
N ILE A 22 -31.50 7.50 -15.62
CA ILE A 22 -30.04 7.42 -15.68
C ILE A 22 -29.50 6.29 -14.78
N GLU A 23 -30.03 6.11 -13.57
CA GLU A 23 -29.68 4.95 -12.72
C GLU A 23 -30.01 3.61 -13.40
N VAL A 24 -31.17 3.53 -14.07
CA VAL A 24 -31.58 2.31 -14.79
C VAL A 24 -30.77 2.10 -16.08
N ALA A 25 -30.32 3.17 -16.74
CA ALA A 25 -29.41 3.08 -17.88
C ALA A 25 -28.00 2.68 -17.45
N SER A 26 -27.47 3.24 -16.35
CA SER A 26 -26.19 2.91 -15.73
C SER A 26 -26.15 1.45 -15.26
N CYS A 27 -27.21 0.96 -14.61
CA CYS A 27 -27.32 -0.46 -14.22
C CYS A 27 -27.37 -1.42 -15.40
N ARG A 28 -27.96 -1.02 -16.54
CA ARG A 28 -28.03 -1.86 -17.76
C ARG A 28 -26.77 -1.78 -18.63
N TRP A 29 -26.03 -0.67 -18.56
CA TRP A 29 -24.71 -0.55 -19.19
C TRP A 29 -23.63 -1.32 -18.41
N ALA A 30 -23.69 -1.32 -17.07
CA ALA A 30 -22.72 -2.02 -16.21
C ALA A 30 -22.93 -3.55 -16.14
N SER A 31 -24.13 -4.06 -16.42
CA SER A 31 -24.46 -5.48 -16.26
C SER A 31 -24.37 -6.28 -17.56
N GLY A 32 -23.18 -6.33 -18.16
CA GLY A 32 -22.80 -7.47 -18.99
C GLY A 32 -22.42 -8.64 -18.08
N CYS A 33 -23.20 -9.73 -18.08
CA CYS A 33 -22.99 -10.98 -17.32
C CYS A 33 -23.50 -11.06 -15.87
N GLN A 34 -24.80 -11.37 -15.70
CA GLN A 34 -25.22 -12.60 -15.00
C GLN A 34 -26.72 -12.88 -15.22
N ARG A 35 -27.02 -14.08 -15.72
CA ARG A 35 -28.39 -14.61 -15.80
C ARG A 35 -28.93 -14.83 -14.38
N ARG A 36 -30.12 -14.32 -14.08
CA ARG A 36 -31.16 -15.05 -13.31
C ARG A 36 -32.56 -14.43 -13.53
N PRO A 37 -33.62 -15.24 -13.56
CA PRO A 37 -34.98 -14.78 -13.87
C PRO A 37 -35.71 -14.38 -12.58
N VAL A 38 -36.47 -13.30 -12.61
CA VAL A 38 -37.54 -13.06 -11.64
C VAL A 38 -38.78 -12.61 -12.40
N GLU A 39 -39.82 -13.42 -12.30
CA GLU A 39 -41.16 -13.19 -12.80
C GLU A 39 -41.92 -12.17 -11.93
N THR A 40 -42.86 -11.48 -12.59
CA THR A 40 -44.06 -10.83 -12.05
C THR A 40 -43.92 -9.61 -11.13
N ALA A 41 -44.12 -8.42 -11.72
CA ALA A 41 -45.07 -7.43 -11.22
C ALA A 41 -45.43 -6.42 -12.33
N VAL A 42 -46.73 -6.26 -12.56
CA VAL A 42 -47.37 -5.55 -13.66
C VAL A 42 -47.43 -4.04 -13.38
N GLY A 43 -47.11 -3.23 -14.39
CA GLY A 43 -47.73 -1.91 -14.58
C GLY A 43 -46.80 -0.70 -14.51
N ALA A 44 -46.16 -0.35 -15.63
CA ALA A 44 -46.08 1.02 -16.20
C ALA A 44 -45.02 1.08 -17.32
N GLY A 45 -45.47 1.40 -18.54
CA GLY A 45 -44.66 1.98 -19.62
C GLY A 45 -43.41 1.21 -20.08
N SER A 46 -43.59 0.26 -21.00
CA SER A 46 -42.48 -0.43 -21.68
C SER A 46 -41.61 0.55 -22.51
N CYS A 47 -40.44 0.92 -22.00
CA CYS A 47 -39.34 1.40 -22.84
C CYS A 47 -38.68 0.20 -23.53
N GLY A 48 -38.50 0.30 -24.84
CA GLY A 48 -38.30 -0.82 -25.77
C GLY A 48 -37.18 -1.80 -25.41
N HIS A 49 -37.50 -3.09 -25.48
CA HIS A 49 -36.54 -4.19 -25.50
C HIS A 49 -35.96 -4.36 -26.92
N GLY A 50 -35.11 -3.41 -27.33
CA GLY A 50 -34.27 -3.60 -28.50
C GLY A 50 -33.05 -4.44 -28.12
N LYS A 51 -32.89 -5.63 -28.70
CA LYS A 51 -31.60 -6.34 -28.65
C LYS A 51 -30.68 -5.67 -29.67
N ILE A 52 -29.68 -4.93 -29.20
CA ILE A 52 -28.64 -4.36 -30.05
C ILE A 52 -27.68 -5.51 -30.40
N PRO A 53 -27.43 -5.80 -31.69
CA PRO A 53 -26.41 -6.77 -32.09
C PRO A 53 -25.04 -6.35 -31.52
N PRO A 54 -24.19 -7.27 -31.02
CA PRO A 54 -22.90 -6.92 -30.44
C PRO A 54 -21.99 -6.20 -31.45
N THR A 55 -22.12 -6.51 -32.75
CA THR A 55 -21.43 -5.82 -33.85
C THR A 55 -21.87 -4.37 -34.07
N ARG A 56 -23.07 -4.00 -33.62
CA ARG A 56 -23.62 -2.64 -33.68
C ARG A 56 -23.27 -1.80 -32.45
N LEU A 57 -22.69 -2.41 -31.41
CA LEU A 57 -22.43 -1.74 -30.13
C LEU A 57 -21.26 -0.77 -30.23
N GLN A 58 -20.16 -1.17 -30.89
CA GLN A 58 -19.01 -0.30 -31.15
C GLN A 58 -19.40 0.89 -32.05
N SER A 59 -20.07 0.64 -33.18
CA SER A 59 -20.54 1.72 -34.07
C SER A 59 -21.54 2.66 -33.41
N LEU A 60 -22.45 2.15 -32.56
CA LEU A 60 -23.38 3.00 -31.81
C LEU A 60 -22.66 3.85 -30.75
N ARG A 61 -21.60 3.32 -30.11
CA ARG A 61 -20.78 4.04 -29.12
C ARG A 61 -20.10 5.24 -29.77
N THR A 62 -19.45 5.05 -30.92
CA THR A 62 -18.84 6.12 -31.72
C THR A 62 -19.89 7.14 -32.19
N GLU A 63 -21.04 6.69 -32.71
CA GLU A 63 -22.16 7.56 -33.13
C GLU A 63 -22.68 8.44 -31.98
N LEU A 64 -22.80 7.89 -30.77
CA LEU A 64 -23.27 8.62 -29.58
C LEU A 64 -22.23 9.63 -29.07
N LEU A 65 -20.95 9.27 -29.05
CA LEU A 65 -19.88 10.19 -28.67
C LEU A 65 -19.79 11.36 -29.66
N GLN A 66 -19.94 11.09 -30.96
CA GLN A 66 -19.97 12.12 -31.99
C GLN A 66 -21.19 13.04 -31.85
N PHE A 67 -22.35 12.53 -31.43
CA PHE A 67 -23.52 13.34 -31.11
C PHE A 67 -23.33 14.24 -29.88
N LEU A 68 -22.62 13.75 -28.85
CA LEU A 68 -22.27 14.58 -27.69
C LEU A 68 -21.31 15.72 -28.07
N LEU A 69 -20.43 15.46 -29.03
CA LEU A 69 -19.46 16.40 -29.60
C LEU A 69 -20.00 17.17 -30.82
N GLU A 70 -21.30 17.18 -31.07
CA GLU A 70 -21.87 17.91 -32.20
C GLU A 70 -21.85 19.43 -31.93
N GLU A 71 -21.14 20.17 -32.79
CA GLU A 71 -21.00 21.63 -32.64
C GLU A 71 -22.29 22.37 -32.97
N SER A 72 -22.64 23.38 -32.16
CA SER A 72 -23.83 24.19 -32.44
C SER A 72 -23.62 25.05 -33.70
N ASN A 73 -24.37 24.78 -34.77
CA ASN A 73 -24.34 25.54 -36.03
C ASN A 73 -25.01 26.93 -35.96
N ALA A 74 -25.22 27.50 -34.77
CA ALA A 74 -25.90 28.78 -34.62
C ALA A 74 -24.92 29.94 -34.95
N PRO A 75 -25.20 30.80 -35.95
CA PRO A 75 -24.31 31.90 -36.28
C PRO A 75 -24.24 32.89 -35.12
N ASN A 76 -23.02 33.29 -34.78
CA ASN A 76 -22.65 34.29 -33.78
C ASN A 76 -23.66 35.45 -33.73
N LEU A 77 -24.53 35.46 -32.71
CA LEU A 77 -25.20 36.67 -32.27
C LEU A 77 -24.31 37.28 -31.18
N GLY A 78 -23.84 38.50 -31.45
CA GLY A 78 -22.66 39.10 -30.85
C GLY A 78 -22.64 39.28 -29.33
N ASP A 79 -21.40 39.55 -28.89
CA ASP A 79 -20.97 40.12 -27.62
C ASP A 79 -21.32 39.34 -26.35
N ILE A 80 -20.48 38.33 -26.05
CA ILE A 80 -19.77 38.08 -24.76
C ILE A 80 -18.79 36.93 -25.05
N THR A 81 -17.48 37.22 -25.05
CA THR A 81 -16.41 36.34 -25.56
C THR A 81 -16.07 35.14 -24.68
N SER A 82 -16.74 34.91 -23.54
CA SER A 82 -16.44 33.81 -22.60
C SER A 82 -17.49 32.67 -22.57
N LEU A 83 -18.75 32.94 -22.94
CA LEU A 83 -19.83 31.93 -22.95
C LEU A 83 -19.96 31.21 -24.30
N SER A 84 -19.28 31.70 -25.34
CA SER A 84 -19.30 31.09 -26.68
C SER A 84 -18.58 29.73 -26.72
N SER A 85 -17.51 29.55 -25.93
CA SER A 85 -16.75 28.30 -25.85
C SER A 85 -17.49 27.21 -25.08
N LEU A 86 -18.23 27.56 -24.02
CA LEU A 86 -19.14 26.63 -23.32
C LEU A 86 -20.37 26.25 -24.16
N ARG A 87 -20.65 26.98 -25.24
CA ARG A 87 -21.76 26.69 -26.18
C ARG A 87 -21.34 25.80 -27.36
N ALA A 88 -20.05 25.44 -27.46
CA ALA A 88 -19.55 24.61 -28.55
C ALA A 88 -20.21 23.21 -28.57
N TYR A 89 -20.33 22.54 -27.42
CA TYR A 89 -20.84 21.17 -27.31
C TYR A 89 -22.08 21.07 -26.40
N PRO A 90 -23.24 21.61 -26.82
CA PRO A 90 -24.42 21.75 -25.96
C PRO A 90 -24.92 20.41 -25.41
N ASN A 91 -24.83 19.33 -26.19
CA ASN A 91 -25.29 17.99 -25.79
C ASN A 91 -24.44 17.41 -24.64
N LEU A 92 -23.11 17.61 -24.69
CA LEU A 92 -22.20 17.18 -23.63
C LEU A 92 -22.42 17.99 -22.34
N TYR A 93 -22.50 19.31 -22.43
CA TYR A 93 -22.65 20.16 -21.25
C TYR A 93 -24.02 19.98 -20.57
N HIS A 94 -25.10 19.79 -21.33
CA HIS A 94 -26.41 19.46 -20.74
C HIS A 94 -26.40 18.11 -20.00
N LEU A 95 -25.60 17.14 -20.46
CA LEU A 95 -25.44 15.86 -19.76
C LEU A 95 -24.67 16.06 -18.44
N LEU A 96 -23.60 16.84 -18.46
CA LEU A 96 -22.78 17.14 -17.27
C LEU A 96 -23.53 18.02 -16.25
N GLU A 97 -24.40 18.92 -16.70
CA GLU A 97 -25.26 19.77 -15.86
C GLU A 97 -26.29 18.96 -15.07
N LEU A 98 -26.76 17.83 -15.63
CA LEU A 98 -27.71 16.94 -14.96
C LEU A 98 -27.06 16.19 -13.79
N ASP A 99 -25.92 15.56 -14.05
CA ASP A 99 -25.13 14.81 -13.05
C ASP A 99 -23.70 14.63 -13.57
N THR A 100 -22.77 15.43 -13.08
CA THR A 100 -21.39 15.46 -13.58
C THR A 100 -20.65 14.15 -13.29
N GLU A 101 -20.83 13.55 -12.11
CA GLU A 101 -20.16 12.30 -11.72
C GLU A 101 -20.66 11.14 -12.60
N ALA A 102 -21.99 10.95 -12.66
CA ALA A 102 -22.57 9.85 -13.43
C ALA A 102 -22.31 10.01 -14.94
N ALA A 103 -22.30 11.23 -15.47
CA ALA A 103 -21.96 11.49 -16.87
C ALA A 103 -20.51 11.11 -17.19
N LEU A 104 -19.56 11.49 -16.32
CA LEU A 104 -18.15 11.16 -16.51
C LEU A 104 -17.90 9.65 -16.37
N ASP A 105 -18.60 8.94 -15.48
CA ASP A 105 -18.50 7.48 -15.36
C ASP A 105 -19.02 6.75 -16.61
N VAL A 106 -20.11 7.26 -17.21
CA VAL A 106 -20.60 6.75 -18.50
C VAL A 106 -19.58 7.00 -19.60
N LEU A 107 -18.95 8.17 -19.63
CA LEU A 107 -17.87 8.48 -20.57
C LEU A 107 -16.65 7.58 -20.35
N ARG A 108 -16.27 7.28 -19.09
CA ARG A 108 -15.19 6.33 -18.79
C ARG A 108 -15.49 4.96 -19.40
N CYS A 109 -16.68 4.42 -19.16
CA CYS A 109 -17.13 3.16 -19.76
C CYS A 109 -17.14 3.21 -21.30
N ALA A 110 -17.36 4.40 -21.88
CA ALA A 110 -17.34 4.63 -23.33
C ALA A 110 -15.92 4.74 -23.93
N PHE A 111 -14.86 4.58 -23.14
CA PHE A 111 -13.48 4.48 -23.66
C PHE A 111 -12.66 3.30 -23.11
N VAL A 112 -13.21 2.51 -22.18
CA VAL A 112 -12.59 1.23 -21.77
C VAL A 112 -12.76 0.23 -22.91
N GLU A 113 -11.63 -0.28 -23.39
CA GLU A 113 -11.55 -1.47 -24.24
C GLU A 113 -11.33 -2.68 -23.33
N ASP A 114 -11.98 -3.80 -23.61
CA ASP A 114 -11.81 -5.07 -22.89
C ASP A 114 -10.37 -5.60 -23.07
N GLU A 115 -9.41 -5.13 -22.28
CA GLU A 115 -8.22 -5.92 -21.96
C GLU A 115 -8.63 -7.06 -21.02
N LEU A 116 -9.33 -8.07 -21.55
CA LEU A 116 -9.42 -9.36 -20.88
C LEU A 116 -8.01 -9.96 -20.88
N PRO A 117 -7.39 -10.20 -19.71
CA PRO A 117 -6.14 -10.94 -19.66
C PRO A 117 -6.41 -12.32 -20.26
N ASN A 118 -5.59 -12.73 -21.22
CA ASN A 118 -5.55 -14.11 -21.68
C ASN A 118 -5.31 -15.02 -20.47
N SER A 119 -6.40 -15.53 -19.88
CA SER A 119 -6.31 -16.52 -18.81
C SER A 119 -5.72 -17.78 -19.44
N GLY A 120 -4.45 -18.02 -19.14
CA GLY A 120 -3.75 -19.25 -19.48
C GLY A 120 -4.42 -20.44 -18.83
N TYR A 121 -5.30 -21.09 -19.58
CA TYR A 121 -5.61 -22.51 -19.42
C TYR A 121 -5.48 -23.17 -20.78
N SER A 122 -4.23 -23.43 -21.15
CA SER A 122 -3.90 -24.47 -22.12
C SER A 122 -4.26 -25.81 -21.49
N SER A 123 -5.27 -26.49 -22.02
CA SER A 123 -5.36 -27.95 -21.95
C SER A 123 -5.40 -28.48 -23.38
N PRO A 124 -4.61 -29.52 -23.70
CA PRO A 124 -4.37 -29.92 -25.08
C PRO A 124 -5.50 -30.82 -25.55
N GLU A 125 -5.95 -30.67 -26.79
CA GLU A 125 -6.19 -31.81 -27.69
C GLU A 125 -6.60 -31.36 -29.10
N SER A 126 -6.23 -32.20 -30.05
CA SER A 126 -6.67 -32.26 -31.45
C SER A 126 -5.95 -31.38 -32.47
N ALA A 127 -4.93 -32.01 -33.07
CA ALA A 127 -4.34 -31.64 -34.35
C ALA A 127 -5.36 -31.69 -35.51
N ASN A 128 -5.16 -30.77 -36.45
CA ASN A 128 -5.35 -30.86 -37.91
C ASN A 128 -6.20 -29.72 -38.50
N SER A 129 -5.55 -28.77 -39.15
CA SER A 129 -5.58 -28.64 -40.62
C SER A 129 -4.97 -27.30 -41.03
N VAL A 130 -4.05 -27.40 -41.99
CA VAL A 130 -3.46 -26.28 -42.73
C VAL A 130 -4.50 -25.76 -43.73
N ALA A 131 -4.77 -24.45 -43.72
CA ALA A 131 -5.21 -23.73 -44.91
C ALA A 131 -4.93 -22.22 -44.75
N ASP A 132 -4.10 -21.70 -45.66
CA ASP A 132 -3.88 -20.28 -45.93
C ASP A 132 -5.20 -19.48 -46.03
N SER A 133 -5.22 -18.29 -45.44
CA SER A 133 -6.15 -17.23 -45.84
C SER A 133 -5.54 -15.84 -45.62
N PRO A 134 -5.61 -14.93 -46.61
CA PRO A 134 -4.96 -13.61 -46.59
C PRO A 134 -5.67 -12.56 -45.71
N ASN A 135 -6.55 -12.96 -44.80
CA ASN A 135 -7.43 -12.06 -44.04
C ASN A 135 -6.82 -11.45 -42.77
N VAL A 136 -5.60 -11.85 -42.39
CA VAL A 136 -4.94 -11.33 -41.16
C VAL A 136 -4.46 -9.88 -41.35
N VAL A 137 -4.06 -9.49 -42.57
CA VAL A 137 -3.51 -8.15 -42.83
C VAL A 137 -4.58 -7.06 -42.89
N VAL A 138 -5.81 -7.39 -43.34
CA VAL A 138 -6.92 -6.41 -43.44
C VAL A 138 -7.60 -6.15 -42.09
N LYS A 139 -7.48 -7.09 -41.14
CA LYS A 139 -8.06 -6.93 -39.80
C LYS A 139 -7.21 -6.00 -38.93
N ALA A 140 -5.88 -6.11 -39.01
CA ALA A 140 -4.94 -5.22 -38.33
C ALA A 140 -5.08 -3.76 -38.81
N MET A 141 -5.23 -3.52 -40.11
CA MET A 141 -5.42 -2.17 -40.66
C MET A 141 -6.73 -1.50 -40.19
N LYS A 142 -7.79 -2.27 -39.96
CA LYS A 142 -9.07 -1.73 -39.44
C LYS A 142 -9.06 -1.52 -37.94
N GLU A 143 -8.32 -2.33 -37.20
CA GLU A 143 -8.12 -2.13 -35.75
C GLU A 143 -7.28 -0.86 -35.50
N ASP A 144 -6.23 -0.61 -36.30
CA ASP A 144 -5.44 0.63 -36.23
C ASP A 144 -6.28 1.90 -36.55
N ASP A 145 -7.11 1.89 -37.62
CA ASP A 145 -7.96 3.05 -37.96
C ASP A 145 -9.02 3.35 -36.89
N LEU A 146 -9.58 2.31 -36.24
CA LEU A 146 -10.57 2.47 -35.16
C LEU A 146 -9.94 3.00 -33.86
N MET A 147 -8.71 2.60 -33.54
CA MET A 147 -7.95 3.10 -32.39
C MET A 147 -7.65 4.60 -32.52
N VAL A 148 -7.26 5.03 -33.73
CA VAL A 148 -6.97 6.45 -34.03
C VAL A 148 -8.23 7.31 -33.96
N GLU A 149 -9.39 6.80 -34.40
CA GLU A 149 -10.67 7.49 -34.26
C GLU A 149 -11.09 7.63 -32.78
N ASP A 150 -10.90 6.58 -31.97
CA ASP A 150 -11.20 6.60 -30.54
C ASP A 150 -10.26 7.53 -29.76
N GLU A 151 -8.97 7.60 -30.09
CA GLU A 151 -8.02 8.57 -29.50
C GLU A 151 -8.39 10.03 -29.83
N ASN A 152 -8.80 10.31 -31.07
CA ASN A 152 -9.24 11.64 -31.48
C ASN A 152 -10.52 12.08 -30.75
N LEU A 153 -11.45 11.14 -30.52
CA LEU A 153 -12.67 11.42 -29.75
C LEU A 153 -12.36 11.70 -28.27
N VAL A 154 -11.41 10.96 -27.67
CA VAL A 154 -10.95 11.23 -26.29
C VAL A 154 -10.33 12.63 -26.19
N GLN A 155 -9.44 13.01 -27.11
CA GLN A 155 -8.84 14.34 -27.11
C GLN A 155 -9.91 15.45 -27.20
N LYS A 156 -10.90 15.31 -28.09
CA LYS A 156 -11.99 16.29 -28.22
C LYS A 156 -12.84 16.46 -26.97
N ILE A 157 -13.11 15.36 -26.25
CA ILE A 157 -13.82 15.43 -24.96
C ILE A 157 -12.95 16.09 -23.90
N VAL A 158 -11.66 15.75 -23.85
CA VAL A 158 -10.73 16.41 -22.92
C VAL A 158 -10.62 17.90 -23.23
N ASP A 159 -10.59 18.31 -24.49
CA ASP A 159 -10.60 19.72 -24.91
C ASP A 159 -11.91 20.42 -24.51
N ALA A 160 -13.05 19.75 -24.67
CA ALA A 160 -14.35 20.28 -24.23
C ALA A 160 -14.42 20.45 -22.70
N LEU A 161 -13.97 19.45 -21.95
CA LEU A 161 -13.93 19.50 -20.49
C LEU A 161 -12.91 20.52 -19.97
N SER A 162 -11.80 20.70 -20.70
CA SER A 162 -10.77 21.71 -20.43
C SER A 162 -11.30 23.14 -20.40
N VAL A 163 -12.31 23.45 -21.23
CA VAL A 163 -12.99 24.76 -21.24
C VAL A 163 -13.72 25.03 -19.91
N ILE A 164 -14.24 23.99 -19.25
CA ILE A 164 -14.93 24.11 -17.95
C ILE A 164 -13.95 24.55 -16.85
N LEU A 165 -12.68 24.20 -16.98
CA LEU A 165 -11.62 24.49 -15.99
C LEU A 165 -10.98 25.89 -16.17
N ASP A 166 -11.31 26.62 -17.24
CA ASP A 166 -10.76 27.95 -17.49
C ASP A 166 -11.23 28.95 -16.40
N PRO A 167 -10.30 29.65 -15.69
CA PRO A 167 -10.64 30.65 -14.67
C PRO A 167 -11.62 31.73 -15.14
N SER A 168 -11.63 32.04 -16.44
CA SER A 168 -12.54 33.01 -17.04
C SER A 168 -14.00 32.56 -17.03
N CYS A 169 -14.28 31.26 -17.04
CA CYS A 169 -15.63 30.69 -16.90
C CYS A 169 -16.06 30.61 -15.43
N ILE A 170 -15.11 30.44 -14.50
CA ILE A 170 -15.38 30.26 -13.06
C ILE A 170 -15.65 31.60 -12.35
N TRP A 171 -15.14 32.73 -12.86
CA TRP A 171 -15.24 34.05 -12.21
C TRP A 171 -16.13 35.09 -12.91
N ALA A 172 -16.63 34.83 -14.13
CA ALA A 172 -17.45 35.79 -14.87
C ALA A 172 -18.76 36.18 -14.14
N ASP A 173 -19.29 35.31 -13.28
CA ASP A 173 -20.61 35.50 -12.65
C ASP A 173 -20.58 36.19 -11.27
N ARG A 174 -19.39 36.55 -10.74
CA ARG A 174 -19.29 37.24 -9.44
C ARG A 174 -19.57 38.75 -9.52
N SER A 175 -19.81 39.30 -10.72
CA SER A 175 -19.84 40.76 -10.94
C SER A 175 -21.16 41.31 -11.49
N THR A 176 -22.31 40.75 -11.12
CA THR A 176 -23.58 41.50 -11.18
C THR A 176 -24.41 41.33 -9.91
N SER A 177 -24.69 42.49 -9.31
CA SER A 177 -25.48 42.79 -8.12
C SER A 177 -26.78 42.01 -7.92
N SER A 178 -27.06 41.54 -6.70
CA SER A 178 -28.07 42.12 -5.79
C SER A 178 -28.31 41.23 -4.57
N VAL A 179 -28.68 41.86 -3.47
CA VAL A 179 -28.93 41.26 -2.15
C VAL A 179 -30.21 40.41 -2.20
N ASP A 180 -30.19 39.25 -1.54
CA ASP A 180 -31.31 38.33 -1.28
C ASP A 180 -31.84 37.43 -2.41
N ALA A 181 -30.97 36.58 -2.97
CA ALA A 181 -31.39 35.34 -3.63
C ALA A 181 -30.69 34.14 -2.96
N LYS A 182 -31.43 33.06 -2.66
CA LYS A 182 -30.85 31.77 -2.25
C LYS A 182 -29.79 31.38 -3.29
N PRO A 183 -28.64 30.79 -2.90
CA PRO A 183 -27.68 30.31 -3.89
C PRO A 183 -28.35 29.17 -4.66
N GLU A 184 -28.94 29.48 -5.81
CA GLU A 184 -29.16 28.48 -6.85
C GLU A 184 -27.79 27.88 -7.13
N ALA A 185 -27.70 26.55 -7.10
CA ALA A 185 -26.44 25.85 -7.24
C ALA A 185 -25.87 26.13 -8.63
N ILE A 186 -24.95 27.10 -8.71
CA ILE A 186 -24.27 27.47 -9.94
C ILE A 186 -23.45 26.25 -10.37
N TRP A 187 -23.82 25.66 -11.51
CA TRP A 187 -23.05 24.58 -12.13
C TRP A 187 -21.82 25.19 -12.83
N PRO A 188 -20.64 24.57 -12.71
CA PRO A 188 -20.35 23.32 -12.00
C PRO A 188 -20.11 23.50 -10.49
N SER A 189 -20.52 22.50 -9.70
CA SER A 189 -20.23 22.45 -8.27
C SER A 189 -18.74 22.22 -8.01
N LYS A 190 -18.24 22.53 -6.80
CA LYS A 190 -16.84 22.25 -6.41
C LYS A 190 -16.49 20.77 -6.57
N ASP A 191 -17.39 19.88 -6.18
CA ASP A 191 -17.21 18.43 -6.33
C ASP A 191 -17.23 18.03 -7.81
N GLY A 192 -18.12 18.64 -8.62
CA GLY A 192 -18.20 18.43 -10.06
C GLY A 192 -16.91 18.83 -10.80
N ILE A 193 -16.30 19.96 -10.43
CA ILE A 193 -14.98 20.37 -10.94
C ILE A 193 -13.92 19.32 -10.58
N GLY A 194 -13.98 18.78 -9.36
CA GLY A 194 -13.09 17.71 -8.91
C GLY A 194 -13.19 16.44 -9.78
N HIS A 195 -14.40 15.99 -10.09
CA HIS A 195 -14.62 14.85 -10.97
C HIS A 195 -14.11 15.09 -12.39
N VAL A 196 -14.28 16.31 -12.93
CA VAL A 196 -13.75 16.70 -14.25
C VAL A 196 -12.22 16.65 -14.25
N ILE A 197 -11.58 17.19 -13.21
CA ILE A 197 -10.12 17.15 -13.06
C ILE A 197 -9.61 15.71 -12.99
N GLU A 198 -10.24 14.84 -12.19
CA GLU A 198 -9.87 13.42 -12.07
C GLU A 198 -10.07 12.66 -13.38
N PHE A 199 -11.07 13.03 -14.19
CA PHE A 199 -11.32 12.45 -15.51
C PHE A 199 -10.24 12.87 -16.52
N ILE A 200 -9.97 14.17 -16.63
CA ILE A 200 -8.93 14.67 -17.55
C ILE A 200 -7.58 14.10 -17.15
N GLY A 201 -7.22 14.14 -15.87
CA GLY A 201 -5.97 13.60 -15.37
C GLY A 201 -5.79 12.11 -15.68
N TYR A 202 -6.86 11.32 -15.64
CA TYR A 202 -6.83 9.91 -16.03
C TYR A 202 -6.42 9.72 -17.50
N TYR A 203 -7.10 10.38 -18.44
CA TYR A 203 -6.81 10.19 -19.87
C TYR A 203 -5.46 10.77 -20.29
N VAL A 204 -4.99 11.83 -19.63
CA VAL A 204 -3.64 12.36 -19.82
C VAL A 204 -2.60 11.34 -19.34
N SER A 205 -2.82 10.71 -18.17
CA SER A 205 -1.91 9.67 -17.65
C SER A 205 -1.85 8.40 -18.49
N CYS A 206 -2.87 8.15 -19.33
CA CYS A 206 -2.89 7.03 -20.27
C CYS A 206 -2.25 7.35 -21.63
N GLU A 207 -1.58 8.50 -21.81
CA GLU A 207 -1.06 8.98 -23.11
C GLU A 207 -2.17 9.19 -24.18
N ARG A 208 -3.45 9.23 -23.80
CA ARG A 208 -4.59 9.33 -24.73
C ARG A 208 -5.07 10.76 -24.97
N ALA A 209 -4.60 11.72 -24.18
CA ALA A 209 -4.92 13.14 -24.35
C ALA A 209 -3.79 14.04 -23.86
N ASN A 210 -3.65 15.20 -24.49
CA ASN A 210 -2.74 16.27 -24.09
C ASN A 210 -3.50 17.47 -23.55
N VAL A 211 -2.92 18.16 -22.57
CA VAL A 211 -3.50 19.36 -21.95
C VAL A 211 -2.51 20.51 -21.94
N THR A 212 -3.02 21.74 -21.81
CA THR A 212 -2.17 22.94 -21.66
C THR A 212 -1.51 22.99 -20.28
N LYS A 213 -0.38 23.70 -20.16
CA LYS A 213 0.35 23.89 -18.88
C LYS A 213 -0.53 24.46 -17.76
N VAL A 214 -1.48 25.33 -18.11
CA VAL A 214 -2.41 25.94 -17.15
C VAL A 214 -3.33 24.87 -16.55
N ILE A 215 -3.93 24.04 -17.40
CA ILE A 215 -4.83 22.97 -16.97
C ILE A 215 -4.06 21.91 -16.19
N LEU A 216 -2.85 21.56 -16.63
CA LEU A 216 -1.96 20.66 -15.89
C LEU A 216 -1.67 21.19 -14.48
N SER A 217 -1.35 22.48 -14.34
CA SER A 217 -1.11 23.08 -13.02
C SER A 217 -2.34 23.01 -12.12
N GLN A 218 -3.54 23.24 -12.66
CA GLN A 218 -4.80 23.09 -11.91
C GLN A 218 -5.07 21.64 -11.49
N ILE A 219 -4.78 20.67 -12.36
CA ILE A 219 -4.90 19.24 -12.04
C ILE A 219 -3.96 18.90 -10.87
N LEU A 220 -2.69 19.28 -10.97
CA LEU A 220 -1.69 19.02 -9.92
C LEU A 220 -2.04 19.70 -8.60
N GLU A 221 -2.49 20.96 -8.62
CA GLU A 221 -2.94 21.68 -7.42
C GLU A 221 -4.16 21.02 -6.79
N TYR A 222 -5.13 20.56 -7.58
CA TYR A 222 -6.30 19.87 -7.04
C TYR A 222 -5.96 18.51 -6.44
N LEU A 223 -5.10 17.73 -7.09
CA LEU A 223 -4.69 16.41 -6.60
C LEU A 223 -3.83 16.50 -5.33
N THR A 224 -3.01 17.55 -5.19
CA THR A 224 -2.18 17.82 -4.01
C THR A 224 -2.88 18.64 -2.92
N SER A 225 -4.10 19.14 -3.18
CA SER A 225 -4.87 19.89 -2.19
C SER A 225 -5.42 18.98 -1.09
N GLU A 226 -5.35 19.45 0.16
CA GLU A 226 -5.96 18.79 1.32
C GLU A 226 -7.49 18.80 1.17
N ILE A 227 -8.09 17.63 0.92
CA ILE A 227 -9.53 17.49 1.09
C ILE A 227 -9.79 17.30 2.59
N SER A 228 -10.52 18.24 3.19
CA SER A 228 -11.02 18.11 4.55
C SER A 228 -12.13 17.04 4.63
N ILE A 229 -11.78 15.76 4.52
CA ILE A 229 -12.72 14.66 4.81
C ILE A 229 -12.61 14.33 6.30
N PRO A 230 -13.71 14.37 7.07
CA PRO A 230 -13.70 13.98 8.49
C PRO A 230 -13.20 12.54 8.63
N SER A 231 -12.16 12.37 9.45
CA SER A 231 -11.30 11.19 9.61
C SER A 231 -11.97 9.96 10.27
N VAL A 232 -13.16 9.54 9.82
CA VAL A 232 -13.93 8.49 10.51
C VAL A 232 -13.75 7.09 9.92
N SER A 233 -12.96 6.90 8.86
CA SER A 233 -12.55 5.56 8.42
C SER A 233 -11.31 5.65 7.53
N GLY A 234 -10.49 4.59 7.45
CA GLY A 234 -9.24 4.52 6.65
C GLY A 234 -9.34 4.83 5.14
N LYS A 235 -10.51 5.28 4.66
CA LYS A 235 -10.73 5.82 3.30
C LYS A 235 -9.86 7.05 2.99
N GLY A 236 -9.46 7.84 4.00
CA GLY A 236 -8.59 9.00 3.79
C GLY A 236 -7.19 8.64 3.28
N ALA A 237 -6.58 7.58 3.82
CA ALA A 237 -5.27 7.12 3.38
C ALA A 237 -5.31 6.53 1.96
N GLU A 238 -6.37 5.76 1.64
CA GLU A 238 -6.54 5.16 0.31
C GLU A 238 -6.77 6.23 -0.77
N THR A 239 -7.58 7.24 -0.49
CA THR A 239 -7.82 8.36 -1.42
C THR A 239 -6.57 9.19 -1.65
N SER A 240 -5.76 9.42 -0.62
CA SER A 240 -4.45 10.07 -0.73
C SER A 240 -3.50 9.29 -1.62
N LYS A 241 -3.39 7.96 -1.42
CA LYS A 241 -2.55 7.08 -2.25
C LYS A 241 -3.00 7.03 -3.71
N ARG A 242 -4.31 6.97 -3.95
CA ARG A 242 -4.87 7.02 -5.30
C ARG A 242 -4.48 8.31 -6.03
N ARG A 243 -4.54 9.45 -5.33
CA ARG A 243 -4.11 10.74 -5.88
C ARG A 243 -2.62 10.80 -6.13
N GLU A 244 -1.80 10.29 -5.22
CA GLU A 244 -0.35 10.18 -5.40
C GLU A 244 0.00 9.36 -6.65
N ARG A 245 -0.63 8.19 -6.82
CA ARG A 245 -0.46 7.34 -8.01
C ARG A 245 -0.87 8.05 -9.30
N GLN A 246 -1.96 8.83 -9.25
CA GLN A 246 -2.40 9.63 -10.40
C GLN A 246 -1.39 10.74 -10.75
N VAL A 247 -0.86 11.44 -9.75
CA VAL A 247 0.19 12.46 -9.97
C VAL A 247 1.45 11.83 -10.55
N LEU A 248 1.88 10.68 -10.03
CA LEU A 248 3.00 9.93 -10.59
C LEU A 248 2.78 9.59 -12.07
N ALA A 249 1.65 8.98 -12.40
CA ALA A 249 1.33 8.59 -13.76
C ALA A 249 1.26 9.80 -14.72
N LEU A 250 0.82 10.96 -14.23
CA LEU A 250 0.86 12.21 -15.00
C LEU A 250 2.29 12.67 -15.28
N LEU A 251 3.17 12.66 -14.28
CA LEU A 251 4.56 13.13 -14.44
C LEU A 251 5.42 12.18 -15.28
N GLU A 252 5.07 10.90 -15.33
CA GLU A 252 5.72 9.91 -16.19
C GLU A 252 5.43 10.15 -17.69
N VAL A 253 4.28 10.73 -18.01
CA VAL A 253 3.85 11.01 -19.40
C VAL A 253 4.21 12.43 -19.84
N VAL A 254 4.06 13.40 -18.95
CA VAL A 254 4.20 14.82 -19.30
C VAL A 254 5.69 15.25 -19.32
N PRO A 255 6.17 15.94 -20.37
CA PRO A 255 7.54 16.43 -20.43
C PRO A 255 7.93 17.31 -19.24
N GLU A 256 9.16 17.20 -18.77
CA GLU A 256 9.72 18.00 -17.66
C GLU A 256 9.64 19.52 -17.90
N THR A 257 9.52 19.97 -19.15
CA THR A 257 9.40 21.39 -19.50
C THR A 257 8.05 22.00 -19.12
N ASP A 258 7.06 21.18 -18.81
CA ASP A 258 5.66 21.60 -18.70
C ASP A 258 5.19 21.79 -17.25
N TRP A 259 6.05 21.46 -16.28
CA TRP A 259 5.79 21.63 -14.86
C TRP A 259 7.03 22.17 -14.12
N GLU A 260 6.82 22.90 -13.02
CA GLU A 260 7.91 23.49 -12.24
C GLU A 260 8.27 22.58 -11.06
N ALA A 261 9.42 21.90 -11.15
CA ALA A 261 9.83 20.89 -10.18
C ALA A 261 9.91 21.39 -8.74
N SER A 262 10.44 22.60 -8.50
CA SER A 262 10.56 23.16 -7.15
C SER A 262 9.21 23.46 -6.51
N TYR A 263 8.26 23.99 -7.29
CA TYR A 263 6.90 24.27 -6.82
C TYR A 263 6.15 22.96 -6.53
N LEU A 264 6.26 21.98 -7.43
CA LEU A 264 5.59 20.69 -7.27
C LEU A 264 6.13 19.89 -6.09
N LEU A 265 7.45 19.90 -5.86
CA LEU A 265 8.05 19.29 -4.67
C LEU A 265 7.46 19.86 -3.38
N HIS A 266 7.29 21.19 -3.29
CA HIS A 266 6.68 21.82 -2.13
C HIS A 266 5.23 21.36 -1.89
N LEU A 267 4.43 21.28 -2.98
CA LEU A 267 3.05 20.80 -2.90
C LEU A 267 2.99 19.32 -2.48
N CYS A 268 3.83 18.47 -3.07
CA CYS A 268 3.89 17.04 -2.77
C CYS A 268 4.41 16.75 -1.36
N GLU A 269 5.40 17.51 -0.87
CA GLU A 269 5.88 17.39 0.52
C GLU A 269 4.78 17.74 1.53
N LYS A 270 3.99 18.79 1.24
CA LYS A 270 2.85 19.17 2.07
C LYS A 270 1.76 18.08 2.06
N ALA A 271 1.48 17.50 0.89
CA ALA A 271 0.51 16.42 0.71
C ALA A 271 1.02 15.04 1.16
N GLN A 272 2.29 14.93 1.57
CA GLN A 272 2.97 13.66 1.91
C GLN A 272 3.04 12.65 0.76
N PHE A 273 3.13 13.13 -0.48
CA PHE A 273 3.28 12.31 -1.69
C PHE A 273 4.76 11.96 -1.92
N TYR A 274 5.29 11.08 -1.08
CA TYR A 274 6.71 10.76 -1.02
C TYR A 274 7.25 10.03 -2.27
N GLN A 275 6.44 9.20 -2.93
CA GLN A 275 6.84 8.53 -4.16
C GLN A 275 7.01 9.52 -5.31
N VAL A 276 6.14 10.56 -5.38
CA VAL A 276 6.26 11.65 -6.35
C VAL A 276 7.54 12.44 -6.10
N CYS A 277 7.83 12.81 -4.85
CA CYS A 277 9.07 13.50 -4.51
C CYS A 277 10.31 12.67 -4.88
N GLY A 278 10.27 11.35 -4.60
CA GLY A 278 11.34 10.43 -5.00
C GLY A 278 11.53 10.37 -6.52
N PHE A 279 10.43 10.35 -7.28
CA PHE A 279 10.46 10.34 -8.74
C PHE A 279 11.09 11.63 -9.30
N ILE A 280 10.62 12.80 -8.84
CA ILE A 280 11.14 14.11 -9.28
C ILE A 280 12.65 14.24 -8.98
N HIS A 281 13.10 13.79 -7.81
CA HIS A 281 14.54 13.79 -7.49
C HIS A 281 15.33 12.80 -8.35
N SER A 282 14.73 11.66 -8.72
CA SER A 282 15.40 10.64 -9.55
C SER A 282 15.68 11.12 -10.97
N ILE A 283 14.71 11.77 -11.63
CA ILE A 283 14.89 12.32 -12.99
C ILE A 283 15.89 13.48 -12.99
N ARG A 284 16.01 14.22 -11.88
CA ARG A 284 16.98 15.30 -11.68
C ARG A 284 18.38 14.80 -11.28
N HIS A 285 18.64 13.49 -11.29
CA HIS A 285 19.89 12.86 -10.86
C HIS A 285 20.30 13.15 -9.40
N GLN A 286 19.33 13.51 -8.55
CA GLN A 286 19.54 13.75 -7.12
C GLN A 286 19.26 12.47 -6.32
N TYR A 287 20.07 11.42 -6.55
CA TYR A 287 19.80 10.07 -6.04
C TYR A 287 19.66 9.98 -4.50
N VAL A 288 20.47 10.74 -3.76
CA VAL A 288 20.41 10.76 -2.28
C VAL A 288 19.09 11.37 -1.79
N ALA A 289 18.67 12.49 -2.38
CA ALA A 289 17.41 13.13 -2.03
C ALA A 289 16.20 12.30 -2.50
N ALA A 290 16.34 11.53 -3.58
CA ALA A 290 15.31 10.59 -4.03
C ALA A 290 15.14 9.44 -3.01
N LEU A 291 16.25 8.88 -2.53
CA LEU A 291 16.25 7.87 -1.47
C LEU A 291 15.59 8.39 -0.19
N ASP A 292 15.96 9.60 0.26
CA ASP A 292 15.38 10.23 1.45
C ASP A 292 13.86 10.41 1.34
N SER A 293 13.36 10.70 0.13
CA SER A 293 11.92 10.77 -0.14
C SER A 293 11.28 9.40 -0.08
N TYR A 294 11.80 8.40 -0.80
CA TYR A 294 11.21 7.05 -0.79
C TYR A 294 11.24 6.37 0.58
N MET A 295 12.24 6.65 1.43
CA MET A 295 12.31 6.11 2.80
C MET A 295 11.22 6.64 3.73
N LYS A 296 10.59 7.78 3.41
CA LYS A 296 9.46 8.32 4.19
C LYS A 296 8.15 7.57 3.93
N ASP A 297 8.07 6.81 2.84
CA ASP A 297 6.92 5.95 2.54
C ASP A 297 7.02 4.63 3.32
N VAL A 298 6.50 4.64 4.53
CA VAL A 298 6.49 3.48 5.44
C VAL A 298 5.51 2.39 4.97
N ASP A 299 4.50 2.74 4.17
CA ASP A 299 3.46 1.81 3.76
C ASP A 299 3.89 0.94 2.57
N GLU A 300 4.62 1.52 1.62
CA GLU A 300 5.10 0.83 0.40
C GLU A 300 6.64 0.85 0.31
N PRO A 301 7.36 0.20 1.25
CA PRO A 301 8.82 0.23 1.33
C PRO A 301 9.52 -0.35 0.08
N ILE A 302 8.81 -1.15 -0.72
CA ILE A 302 9.33 -1.73 -1.96
C ILE A 302 9.88 -0.70 -2.94
N HIS A 303 9.32 0.52 -2.95
CA HIS A 303 9.80 1.60 -3.81
C HIS A 303 11.22 2.05 -3.45
N ALA A 304 11.51 2.18 -2.15
CA ALA A 304 12.86 2.54 -1.70
C ALA A 304 13.88 1.45 -2.08
N PHE A 305 13.57 0.19 -1.80
CA PHE A 305 14.52 -0.91 -2.05
C PHE A 305 14.72 -1.21 -3.53
N SER A 306 13.65 -1.19 -4.35
CA SER A 306 13.78 -1.34 -5.81
C SER A 306 14.54 -0.17 -6.44
N PHE A 307 14.41 1.05 -5.88
CA PHE A 307 15.19 2.20 -6.30
C PHE A 307 16.69 2.05 -6.00
N ILE A 308 17.03 1.65 -4.77
CA ILE A 308 18.42 1.38 -4.37
C ILE A 308 19.02 0.30 -5.27
N ASP A 309 18.32 -0.81 -5.42
CA ASP A 309 18.79 -1.97 -6.20
C ASP A 309 19.11 -1.59 -7.64
N HIS A 310 18.17 -0.92 -8.31
CA HIS A 310 18.35 -0.46 -9.67
C HIS A 310 19.53 0.52 -9.81
N THR A 311 19.66 1.46 -8.87
CA THR A 311 20.73 2.47 -8.89
C THR A 311 22.10 1.85 -8.64
N LEU A 312 22.19 0.85 -7.76
CA LEU A 312 23.43 0.11 -7.50
C LEU A 312 23.78 -0.89 -8.61
N LEU A 313 22.82 -1.31 -9.46
CA LEU A 313 23.12 -2.14 -10.63
C LEU A 313 23.70 -1.34 -11.81
N GLN A 314 23.53 -0.01 -11.83
CA GLN A 314 24.10 0.85 -12.87
C GLN A 314 25.64 0.83 -12.88
N PRO A 315 26.29 1.05 -14.04
CA PRO A 315 27.74 0.99 -14.15
C PRO A 315 28.43 1.93 -13.15
N ARG A 316 29.59 1.50 -12.62
CA ARG A 316 30.34 2.27 -11.61
C ARG A 316 30.71 3.66 -12.12
N ASN A 317 30.29 4.67 -11.38
CA ASN A 317 30.66 6.06 -11.53
C ASN A 317 30.85 6.68 -10.13
N ASN A 318 31.47 7.87 -10.06
CA ASN A 318 31.70 8.55 -8.78
C ASN A 318 30.39 8.86 -8.03
N GLU A 319 29.30 9.07 -8.77
CA GLU A 319 27.96 9.32 -8.21
C GLU A 319 27.38 8.08 -7.51
N ARG A 320 27.63 6.88 -8.06
CA ARG A 320 27.26 5.61 -7.45
C ARG A 320 28.06 5.34 -6.18
N ASP A 321 29.35 5.63 -6.15
CA ASP A 321 30.15 5.44 -4.93
C ASP A 321 29.70 6.39 -3.80
N ALA A 322 29.37 7.64 -4.16
CA ALA A 322 28.75 8.59 -3.24
C ALA A 322 27.36 8.12 -2.77
N PHE A 323 26.56 7.57 -3.68
CA PHE A 323 25.26 6.98 -3.35
C PHE A 323 25.39 5.73 -2.47
N GLN A 324 26.36 4.86 -2.73
CA GLN A 324 26.67 3.68 -1.91
C GLN A 324 26.99 4.10 -0.47
N SER A 325 27.85 5.10 -0.30
CA SER A 325 28.18 5.68 1.00
C SER A 325 26.94 6.25 1.70
N ALA A 326 26.07 6.94 0.96
CA ALA A 326 24.82 7.48 1.47
C ALA A 326 23.84 6.38 1.90
N VAL A 327 23.75 5.27 1.16
CA VAL A 327 22.93 4.10 1.52
C VAL A 327 23.45 3.48 2.82
N ILE A 328 24.77 3.31 2.97
CA ILE A 328 25.35 2.72 4.19
C ILE A 328 25.01 3.55 5.43
N SER A 329 25.18 4.88 5.36
CA SER A 329 24.81 5.78 6.47
C SER A 329 23.33 5.73 6.86
N ARG A 330 22.47 5.23 5.96
CA ARG A 330 21.02 5.11 6.13
C ARG A 330 20.56 3.69 6.44
N ILE A 331 21.47 2.71 6.51
CA ILE A 331 21.13 1.33 6.89
C ILE A 331 20.35 1.27 8.21
N PRO A 332 20.71 2.03 9.27
CA PRO A 332 19.94 2.00 10.51
C PRO A 332 18.44 2.30 10.32
N ASP A 333 18.12 3.28 9.48
CA ASP A 333 16.74 3.67 9.17
C ASP A 333 16.08 2.68 8.19
N LEU A 334 16.83 2.16 7.22
CA LEU A 334 16.34 1.12 6.30
C LEU A 334 15.96 -0.18 7.03
N VAL A 335 16.71 -0.58 8.06
CA VAL A 335 16.37 -1.73 8.89
C VAL A 335 15.03 -1.52 9.60
N LYS A 336 14.77 -0.30 10.09
CA LYS A 336 13.48 0.05 10.71
C LYS A 336 12.33 0.03 9.70
N LEU A 337 12.60 0.44 8.47
CA LEU A 337 11.64 0.41 7.37
C LEU A 337 11.29 -1.02 6.95
N CYS A 338 12.29 -1.84 6.63
CA CYS A 338 12.13 -3.28 6.39
C CYS A 338 13.44 -4.02 6.63
N ARG A 339 13.49 -4.76 7.74
CA ARG A 339 14.65 -5.57 8.13
C ARG A 339 14.99 -6.65 7.10
N GLU A 340 13.99 -7.29 6.48
CA GLU A 340 14.19 -8.38 5.53
C GLU A 340 14.82 -7.87 4.22
N ALA A 341 14.25 -6.79 3.67
CA ALA A 341 14.77 -6.16 2.46
C ALA A 341 16.17 -5.58 2.65
N THR A 342 16.42 -4.97 3.82
CA THR A 342 17.74 -4.43 4.16
C THR A 342 18.78 -5.52 4.29
N PHE A 343 18.43 -6.65 4.93
CA PHE A 343 19.34 -7.79 5.01
C PHE A 343 19.71 -8.33 3.63
N PHE A 344 18.73 -8.47 2.73
CA PHE A 344 18.97 -8.86 1.34
C PHE A 344 19.89 -7.87 0.62
N LEU A 345 19.62 -6.57 0.78
CA LEU A 345 20.44 -5.49 0.22
C LEU A 345 21.90 -5.58 0.66
N VAL A 346 22.14 -5.81 1.96
CA VAL A 346 23.49 -5.92 2.53
C VAL A 346 24.24 -7.13 1.96
N ILE A 347 23.61 -8.29 1.88
CA ILE A 347 24.25 -9.50 1.33
C ILE A 347 24.58 -9.34 -0.15
N ASP A 348 23.65 -8.76 -0.91
CA ASP A 348 23.78 -8.74 -2.37
C ASP A 348 24.74 -7.65 -2.87
N HIS A 349 24.65 -6.43 -2.32
CA HIS A 349 25.44 -5.30 -2.79
C HIS A 349 26.64 -4.97 -1.91
N PHE A 350 26.61 -5.34 -0.62
CA PHE A 350 27.56 -4.87 0.39
C PHE A 350 28.31 -5.98 1.14
N ASN A 351 28.42 -7.19 0.56
CA ASN A 351 29.06 -8.34 1.20
C ASN A 351 30.50 -8.04 1.73
N GLY A 352 31.22 -7.12 1.07
CA GLY A 352 32.57 -6.71 1.48
C GLY A 352 32.64 -5.66 2.61
N GLU A 353 31.53 -5.07 3.03
CA GLU A 353 31.49 -3.92 3.95
C GLU A 353 30.79 -4.23 5.29
N SER A 354 30.57 -5.51 5.59
CA SER A 354 29.88 -6.00 6.79
C SER A 354 30.40 -5.39 8.10
N GLN A 355 31.72 -5.22 8.26
CA GLN A 355 32.29 -4.60 9.45
C GLN A 355 31.93 -3.11 9.60
N HIS A 356 31.92 -2.38 8.49
CA HIS A 356 31.55 -0.97 8.47
C HIS A 356 30.05 -0.80 8.78
N ILE A 357 29.21 -1.64 8.18
CA ILE A 357 27.76 -1.65 8.44
C ILE A 357 27.47 -1.95 9.91
N LEU A 358 28.15 -2.94 10.49
CA LEU A 358 28.02 -3.22 11.91
C LEU A 358 28.43 -2.00 12.73
N SER A 359 29.57 -1.36 12.44
CA SER A 359 30.01 -0.17 13.19
C SER A 359 28.99 0.97 13.16
N GLU A 360 28.31 1.19 12.03
CA GLU A 360 27.25 2.18 11.90
C GLU A 360 26.02 1.78 12.75
N LEU A 361 25.65 0.50 12.74
CA LEU A 361 24.54 -0.03 13.54
C LEU A 361 24.81 0.03 15.05
N HIS A 362 26.06 -0.03 15.52
CA HIS A 362 26.37 0.09 16.96
C HIS A 362 25.90 1.41 17.57
N SER A 363 25.83 2.48 16.77
CA SER A 363 25.28 3.76 17.23
C SER A 363 23.74 3.78 17.32
N HIS A 364 23.07 2.75 16.80
CA HIS A 364 21.61 2.60 16.72
C HIS A 364 21.14 1.24 17.27
N PRO A 365 21.01 1.09 18.61
CA PRO A 365 20.82 -0.22 19.25
C PRO A 365 19.53 -0.96 18.83
N GLU A 366 18.47 -0.22 18.51
CA GLU A 366 17.21 -0.81 18.02
C GLU A 366 17.37 -1.39 16.61
N SER A 367 18.00 -0.66 15.69
CA SER A 367 18.28 -1.13 14.34
C SER A 367 19.27 -2.29 14.35
N LEU A 368 20.30 -2.21 15.21
CA LEU A 368 21.23 -3.30 15.43
C LEU A 368 20.51 -4.57 15.92
N PHE A 369 19.59 -4.43 16.88
CA PHE A 369 18.80 -5.55 17.37
C PHE A 369 17.97 -6.20 16.26
N LEU A 370 17.24 -5.40 15.47
CA LEU A 370 16.43 -5.90 14.35
C LEU A 370 17.29 -6.58 13.29
N TYR A 371 18.46 -6.02 12.98
CA TYR A 371 19.42 -6.59 12.04
C TYR A 371 19.99 -7.93 12.53
N LEU A 372 20.49 -7.99 13.77
CA LEU A 372 20.99 -9.24 14.34
C LEU A 372 19.89 -10.29 14.48
N LYS A 373 18.67 -9.88 14.79
CA LYS A 373 17.50 -10.77 14.77
C LYS A 373 17.27 -11.39 13.40
N THR A 374 17.39 -10.61 12.31
CA THR A 374 17.32 -11.16 10.95
C THR A 374 18.47 -12.11 10.62
N VAL A 375 19.70 -11.77 11.03
CA VAL A 375 20.89 -12.62 10.83
C VAL A 375 20.67 -13.99 11.47
N VAL A 376 20.24 -14.01 12.73
CA VAL A 376 19.98 -15.25 13.48
C VAL A 376 18.82 -16.04 12.87
N GLU A 377 17.72 -15.37 12.47
CA GLU A 377 16.59 -16.01 11.81
C GLU A 377 16.99 -16.68 10.49
N VAL A 378 17.81 -16.01 9.68
CA VAL A 378 18.35 -16.55 8.43
C VAL A 378 19.25 -17.74 8.70
N HIS A 379 20.13 -17.65 9.69
CA HIS A 379 21.04 -18.73 10.07
C HIS A 379 20.27 -19.99 10.50
N SER A 380 19.20 -19.83 11.29
CA SER A 380 18.40 -20.96 11.78
C SER A 380 17.44 -21.53 10.74
N SER A 381 16.82 -20.70 9.89
CA SER A 381 15.76 -21.12 8.96
C SER A 381 16.21 -21.31 7.51
N GLY A 382 17.34 -20.71 7.12
CA GLY A 382 17.85 -20.72 5.75
C GLY A 382 17.03 -19.89 4.76
N THR A 383 16.09 -19.06 5.21
CA THR A 383 15.21 -18.25 4.35
C THR A 383 14.71 -16.98 5.07
N LEU A 384 14.05 -16.08 4.33
CA LEU A 384 13.36 -14.90 4.86
C LEU A 384 11.98 -14.73 4.21
N SER A 385 11.02 -14.24 4.99
CA SER A 385 9.67 -13.93 4.51
C SER A 385 9.56 -12.45 4.11
N PHE A 386 9.46 -12.19 2.81
CA PHE A 386 9.29 -10.83 2.25
C PHE A 386 7.82 -10.42 2.04
N SER A 387 6.91 -10.85 2.92
CA SER A 387 5.48 -10.55 2.80
C SER A 387 5.16 -9.06 2.95
N SER A 388 5.98 -8.31 3.70
CA SER A 388 5.88 -6.85 3.84
C SER A 388 6.03 -6.11 2.52
N LEU A 389 6.81 -6.63 1.58
CA LEU A 389 7.08 -6.02 0.28
C LEU A 389 6.03 -6.35 -0.79
N ARG A 390 5.21 -7.39 -0.58
CA ARG A 390 4.23 -7.86 -1.58
C ARG A 390 2.87 -7.16 -1.51
N LYS A 391 2.69 -6.20 -0.59
CA LYS A 391 1.48 -5.36 -0.53
C LYS A 391 1.49 -4.27 -1.61
N ILE A 392 1.72 -4.66 -2.86
CA ILE A 392 1.44 -3.78 -3.99
C ILE A 392 -0.05 -3.96 -4.28
N ASP A 393 -0.85 -2.93 -4.08
CA ASP A 393 -2.21 -2.93 -4.63
C ASP A 393 -2.10 -2.84 -6.15
N THR A 394 -1.99 -4.01 -6.79
CA THR A 394 -1.88 -4.20 -8.24
C THR A 394 -3.18 -3.84 -9.00
N LEU A 395 -4.15 -3.22 -8.34
CA LEU A 395 -5.52 -3.14 -8.85
C LEU A 395 -5.86 -1.87 -9.64
N ASP A 396 -4.99 -0.85 -9.69
CA ASP A 396 -5.28 0.42 -10.38
C ASP A 396 -4.05 0.96 -11.14
N VAL A 397 -3.40 0.10 -11.94
CA VAL A 397 -2.29 0.54 -12.81
C VAL A 397 -2.86 1.35 -13.97
N LEU A 398 -2.65 2.67 -13.91
CA LEU A 398 -2.92 3.60 -15.01
C LEU A 398 -1.93 3.30 -16.15
N GLY A 399 -2.46 2.83 -17.28
CA GLY A 399 -1.67 2.26 -18.39
C GLY A 399 -0.98 3.30 -19.27
N GLY A 400 0.29 3.60 -18.97
CA GLY A 400 1.23 4.32 -19.84
C GLY A 400 2.51 3.51 -20.10
N ARG A 401 3.34 3.90 -21.10
CA ARG A 401 4.59 3.19 -21.44
C ARG A 401 5.65 3.30 -20.33
N SER A 402 5.75 4.45 -19.67
CA SER A 402 6.74 4.67 -18.59
C SER A 402 6.35 3.99 -17.25
N ALA A 403 5.05 3.85 -16.97
CA ALA A 403 4.56 3.06 -15.84
C ALA A 403 4.99 1.58 -15.93
N ARG A 404 5.17 1.07 -17.16
CA ARG A 404 5.71 -0.28 -17.39
C ARG A 404 7.18 -0.38 -16.97
N ASP A 405 8.01 0.62 -17.24
CA ASP A 405 9.42 0.59 -16.83
C ASP A 405 9.58 0.56 -15.29
N LYS A 406 8.73 1.30 -14.55
CA LYS A 406 8.71 1.26 -13.08
C LYS A 406 8.26 -0.12 -12.57
N LEU A 407 7.21 -0.68 -13.16
CA LEU A 407 6.73 -2.03 -12.83
C LEU A 407 7.77 -3.10 -13.13
N ASP A 408 8.44 -3.00 -14.27
CA ASP A 408 9.53 -3.90 -14.68
C ASP A 408 10.69 -3.85 -13.67
N ARG A 409 11.03 -2.66 -13.15
CA ARG A 409 12.03 -2.52 -12.08
C ARG A 409 11.61 -3.21 -10.79
N ILE A 410 10.36 -3.02 -10.37
CA ILE A 410 9.82 -3.65 -9.15
C ILE A 410 9.72 -5.17 -9.34
N GLU A 411 9.26 -5.64 -10.49
CA GLU A 411 9.15 -7.05 -10.83
C GLU A 411 10.52 -7.72 -10.88
N ALA A 412 11.51 -7.07 -11.49
CA ALA A 412 12.90 -7.54 -11.50
C ALA A 412 13.45 -7.68 -10.08
N TYR A 413 13.20 -6.70 -9.21
CA TYR A 413 13.61 -6.76 -7.80
C TYR A 413 12.91 -7.90 -7.04
N LEU A 414 11.59 -8.04 -7.19
CA LEU A 414 10.81 -9.12 -6.57
C LEU A 414 11.25 -10.51 -7.02
N LYS A 415 11.63 -10.65 -8.30
CA LYS A 415 12.18 -11.90 -8.84
C LYS A 415 13.49 -12.26 -8.16
N ARG A 416 14.37 -11.28 -7.97
CA ARG A 416 15.67 -11.48 -7.29
C ARG A 416 15.50 -11.87 -5.82
N ILE A 417 14.60 -11.21 -5.11
CA ILE A 417 14.24 -11.58 -3.74
C ILE A 417 13.66 -13.00 -3.68
N SER A 418 12.87 -13.41 -4.67
CA SER A 418 12.28 -14.76 -4.69
C SER A 418 13.33 -15.86 -4.84
N ASP A 419 14.49 -15.55 -5.42
CA ASP A 419 15.64 -16.45 -5.52
C ASP A 419 16.56 -16.41 -4.29
N PHE A 420 16.20 -15.68 -3.22
CA PHE A 420 17.02 -15.48 -2.02
C PHE A 420 17.61 -16.75 -1.39
N PRO A 421 16.89 -17.89 -1.25
CA PRO A 421 17.49 -19.10 -0.69
C PRO A 421 18.65 -19.67 -1.52
N LYS A 422 18.72 -19.35 -2.82
CA LYS A 422 19.86 -19.71 -3.67
C LYS A 422 21.03 -18.76 -3.46
N PHE A 423 20.76 -17.47 -3.26
CA PHE A 423 21.79 -16.47 -2.96
C PHE A 423 22.56 -16.81 -1.68
N LEU A 424 21.87 -17.23 -0.62
CA LEU A 424 22.52 -17.62 0.64
C LEU A 424 23.49 -18.80 0.51
N ARG A 425 23.29 -19.71 -0.45
CA ARG A 425 24.25 -20.81 -0.69
C ARG A 425 25.57 -20.31 -1.24
N ASN A 426 25.55 -19.20 -1.96
CA ASN A 426 26.73 -18.59 -2.56
C ASN A 426 27.36 -17.54 -1.64
N HIS A 427 26.61 -17.03 -0.66
CA HIS A 427 27.03 -15.99 0.28
C HIS A 427 26.66 -16.45 1.70
N SER A 428 27.50 -17.31 2.29
CA SER A 428 27.31 -17.76 3.66
C SER A 428 27.45 -16.58 4.63
N VAL A 429 26.49 -16.46 5.53
CA VAL A 429 26.54 -15.48 6.61
C VAL A 429 27.22 -16.16 7.79
N ASP A 430 28.49 -15.83 8.00
CA ASP A 430 29.25 -16.36 9.13
C ASP A 430 28.79 -15.64 10.41
N VAL A 431 27.95 -16.31 11.19
CA VAL A 431 27.50 -15.82 12.50
C VAL A 431 28.60 -16.08 13.53
N THR A 432 29.22 -15.02 14.04
CA THR A 432 30.29 -15.12 15.04
C THR A 432 29.73 -15.18 16.46
N ASP A 433 30.51 -15.75 17.40
CA ASP A 433 30.18 -15.73 18.82
C ASP A 433 29.88 -14.31 19.34
N GLU A 434 30.65 -13.31 18.89
CA GLU A 434 30.48 -11.91 19.29
C GLU A 434 29.14 -11.33 18.83
N MET A 435 28.67 -11.69 17.62
CA MET A 435 27.35 -11.29 17.13
C MET A 435 26.23 -11.92 17.97
N ILE A 436 26.40 -13.16 18.41
CA ILE A 436 25.44 -13.88 19.24
C ILE A 436 25.38 -13.29 20.65
N GLU A 437 26.54 -12.99 21.25
CA GLU A 437 26.63 -12.33 22.56
C GLU A 437 25.93 -10.96 22.52
N LEU A 438 26.24 -10.15 21.50
CA LEU A 438 25.61 -8.84 21.29
C LEU A 438 24.11 -8.95 21.02
N TYR A 439 23.69 -9.95 20.22
CA TYR A 439 22.28 -10.21 19.98
C TYR A 439 21.55 -10.58 21.28
N LEU A 440 22.14 -11.44 22.11
CA LEU A 440 21.54 -11.86 23.37
C LEU A 440 21.40 -10.68 24.34
N GLU A 441 22.43 -9.84 24.46
CA GLU A 441 22.37 -8.62 25.27
C GLU A 441 21.20 -7.72 24.84
N LEU A 442 21.06 -7.50 23.53
CA LEU A 442 19.96 -6.70 22.98
C LEU A 442 18.60 -7.41 23.15
N LEU A 443 18.55 -8.74 23.05
CA LEU A 443 17.35 -9.53 23.31
C LEU A 443 16.89 -9.35 24.76
N CYS A 444 17.80 -9.38 25.73
CA CYS A 444 17.52 -9.10 27.14
C CYS A 444 16.95 -7.69 27.36
N ARG A 445 17.32 -6.72 26.52
CA ARG A 445 16.86 -5.33 26.62
C ARG A 445 15.51 -5.09 25.94
N TYR A 446 15.31 -5.66 24.74
CA TYR A 446 14.16 -5.37 23.89
C TYR A 446 13.03 -6.42 23.93
N ASP A 447 13.36 -7.71 24.20
CA ASP A 447 12.39 -8.81 24.21
C ASP A 447 12.81 -9.93 25.20
N ARG A 448 12.60 -9.65 26.49
CA ARG A 448 12.95 -10.56 27.61
C ARG A 448 12.28 -11.91 27.51
N SER A 449 11.02 -11.97 27.04
CA SER A 449 10.24 -13.20 26.93
C SER A 449 10.81 -14.21 25.94
N SER A 450 11.53 -13.74 24.93
CA SER A 450 12.10 -14.62 23.90
C SER A 450 13.49 -15.17 24.27
N VAL A 451 14.11 -14.69 25.36
CA VAL A 451 15.48 -15.06 25.76
C VAL A 451 15.60 -16.56 26.04
N LEU A 452 14.72 -17.11 26.89
CA LEU A 452 14.74 -18.55 27.21
C LEU A 452 14.58 -19.39 25.94
N LYS A 453 13.58 -19.07 25.11
CA LYS A 453 13.30 -19.78 23.86
C LYS A 453 14.51 -19.75 22.90
N PHE A 454 15.22 -18.62 22.83
CA PHE A 454 16.43 -18.52 22.04
C PHE A 454 17.54 -19.44 22.57
N LEU A 455 17.78 -19.44 23.88
CA LEU A 455 18.81 -20.29 24.50
C LEU A 455 18.51 -21.79 24.42
N GLU A 456 17.23 -22.17 24.35
CA GLU A 456 16.79 -23.56 24.15
C GLU A 456 16.99 -24.03 22.70
N THR A 457 16.83 -23.13 21.72
CA THR A 457 16.81 -23.47 20.29
C THR A 457 18.15 -23.28 19.59
N PHE A 458 18.98 -22.35 20.06
CA PHE A 458 20.28 -22.05 19.48
C PHE A 458 21.36 -22.86 20.19
N GLU A 459 22.19 -23.63 19.48
CA GLU A 459 23.13 -24.56 20.12
C GLU A 459 24.52 -23.97 20.42
N SER A 460 24.93 -22.94 19.68
CA SER A 460 26.29 -22.39 19.75
C SER A 460 26.30 -21.02 20.44
N TYR A 461 26.53 -20.99 21.75
CA TYR A 461 26.77 -19.76 22.51
C TYR A 461 27.68 -20.01 23.73
N ARG A 462 28.31 -18.95 24.24
CA ARG A 462 29.16 -19.03 25.44
C ARG A 462 28.32 -18.96 26.71
N VAL A 463 28.14 -20.11 27.35
CA VAL A 463 27.22 -20.29 28.49
C VAL A 463 27.52 -19.32 29.63
N GLU A 464 28.79 -19.13 29.99
CA GLU A 464 29.20 -18.26 31.10
C GLU A 464 28.91 -16.78 30.81
N HIS A 465 29.08 -16.35 29.56
CA HIS A 465 28.77 -14.98 29.17
C HIS A 465 27.25 -14.75 29.16
N CYS A 466 26.49 -15.66 28.56
CA CYS A 466 25.03 -15.59 28.49
C CYS A 466 24.41 -15.60 29.89
N LEU A 467 24.97 -16.39 30.81
CA LEU A 467 24.51 -16.45 32.19
C LEU A 467 24.69 -15.11 32.91
N ARG A 468 25.86 -14.46 32.74
CA ARG A 468 26.10 -13.13 33.32
C ARG A 468 25.09 -12.10 32.82
N LEU A 469 24.82 -12.09 31.50
CA LEU A 469 23.82 -11.20 30.92
C LEU A 469 22.42 -11.48 31.49
N CYS A 470 21.99 -12.74 31.56
CA CYS A 470 20.67 -13.08 32.11
C CYS A 470 20.52 -12.65 33.58
N GLN A 471 21.59 -12.79 34.38
CA GLN A 471 21.61 -12.34 35.77
C GLN A 471 21.58 -10.82 35.90
N GLU A 472 22.36 -10.09 35.09
CA GLU A 472 22.41 -8.63 35.09
C GLU A 472 21.06 -8.00 34.70
N TYR A 473 20.40 -8.57 33.70
CA TYR A 473 19.08 -8.11 33.24
C TYR A 473 17.91 -8.68 34.05
N GLY A 474 18.17 -9.54 35.04
CA GLY A 474 17.15 -10.11 35.94
C GLY A 474 16.20 -11.11 35.27
N ILE A 475 16.66 -11.85 34.27
CA ILE A 475 15.88 -12.85 33.53
C ILE A 475 16.05 -14.21 34.21
N ILE A 476 15.21 -14.46 35.21
CA ILE A 476 15.32 -15.58 36.17
C ILE A 476 15.25 -16.94 35.49
N ASP A 477 14.27 -17.13 34.59
CA ASP A 477 14.02 -18.40 33.89
C ASP A 477 15.19 -18.80 32.98
N ALA A 478 15.68 -17.86 32.17
CA ALA A 478 16.85 -18.08 31.32
C ALA A 478 18.14 -18.32 32.13
N ALA A 479 18.35 -17.57 33.21
CA ALA A 479 19.51 -17.75 34.09
C ALA A 479 19.47 -19.09 34.82
N ALA A 480 18.31 -19.52 35.32
CA ALA A 480 18.12 -20.83 35.93
C ALA A 480 18.39 -21.95 34.92
N PHE A 481 17.88 -21.84 33.69
CA PHE A 481 18.17 -22.79 32.61
C PHE A 481 19.67 -22.93 32.33
N LEU A 482 20.41 -21.82 32.24
CA LEU A 482 21.86 -21.86 32.02
C LEU A 482 22.61 -22.45 33.23
N LEU A 483 22.20 -22.15 34.46
CA LEU A 483 22.78 -22.74 35.68
C LEU A 483 22.55 -24.26 35.74
N GLU A 484 21.37 -24.75 35.34
CA GLU A 484 21.09 -26.18 35.20
C GLU A 484 22.05 -26.84 34.19
N ARG A 485 22.36 -26.16 33.07
CA ARG A 485 23.30 -26.66 32.05
C ARG A 485 24.76 -26.71 32.52
N VAL A 486 25.19 -25.75 33.34
CA VAL A 486 26.55 -25.74 33.94
C VAL A 486 26.66 -26.75 35.08
N GLY A 487 25.53 -27.27 35.59
CA GLY A 487 25.48 -28.23 36.70
C GLY A 487 25.41 -27.57 38.08
N ILE A 488 25.22 -26.25 38.16
CA ILE A 488 25.09 -25.51 39.43
C ILE A 488 23.62 -25.43 39.83
N VAL A 489 23.03 -26.60 40.08
CA VAL A 489 21.56 -26.77 40.26
C VAL A 489 21.04 -26.04 41.51
N GLY A 490 21.79 -26.04 42.61
CA GLY A 490 21.38 -25.34 43.84
C GLY A 490 21.24 -23.83 43.65
N ASN A 491 22.11 -23.21 42.84
CA ASN A 491 21.99 -21.79 42.49
C ASN A 491 20.79 -21.55 41.57
N ALA A 492 20.51 -22.47 40.63
CA ALA A 492 19.33 -22.39 39.77
C ALA A 492 18.03 -22.43 40.60
N LEU A 493 17.96 -23.32 41.60
CA LEU A 493 16.84 -23.41 42.53
C LEU A 493 16.70 -22.13 43.36
N SER A 494 17.79 -21.66 43.98
CA SER A 494 17.78 -20.43 44.77
C SER A 494 17.35 -19.21 43.96
N LEU A 495 17.73 -19.16 42.67
CA LEU A 495 17.36 -18.08 41.77
C LEU A 495 15.88 -18.18 41.36
N THR A 496 15.37 -19.38 41.10
CA THR A 496 13.95 -19.58 40.76
C THR A 496 13.03 -19.28 41.96
N LEU A 497 13.49 -19.59 43.18
CA LEU A 497 12.81 -19.22 44.43
C LEU A 497 12.91 -17.72 44.74
N SER A 498 13.82 -16.99 44.09
CA SER A 498 13.96 -15.56 44.32
C SER A 498 12.67 -14.83 43.89
N GLY A 499 12.14 -13.98 44.78
CA GLY A 499 10.88 -13.27 44.57
C GLY A 499 9.62 -14.04 45.02
N LEU A 500 9.72 -15.30 45.45
CA LEU A 500 8.58 -16.05 46.02
C LEU A 500 8.00 -15.33 47.25
N ASN A 501 8.87 -14.87 48.16
CA ASN A 501 8.45 -14.10 49.33
C ASN A 501 7.76 -12.78 48.94
N ASP A 502 8.24 -12.09 47.90
CA ASP A 502 7.62 -10.85 47.42
C ASP A 502 6.21 -11.12 46.87
N LYS A 503 6.01 -12.26 46.20
CA LYS A 503 4.69 -12.71 45.76
C LYS A 503 3.76 -13.03 46.93
N PHE A 504 4.27 -13.65 48.00
CA PHE A 504 3.49 -13.84 49.24
C PHE A 504 3.08 -12.51 49.88
N VAL A 505 3.97 -11.51 49.91
CA VAL A 505 3.63 -10.16 50.40
C VAL A 505 2.56 -9.50 49.51
N MET A 506 2.65 -9.64 48.19
CA MET A 506 1.61 -9.13 47.27
C MET A 506 0.27 -9.83 47.49
N LEU A 507 0.28 -11.15 47.73
CA LEU A 507 -0.92 -11.91 48.04
C LEU A 507 -1.55 -11.44 49.36
N ASP A 508 -0.76 -11.25 50.41
CA ASP A 508 -1.25 -10.76 51.70
C ASP A 508 -1.89 -9.38 51.57
N ALA A 509 -1.29 -8.48 50.80
CA ALA A 509 -1.87 -7.17 50.48
C ALA A 509 -3.19 -7.28 49.70
N ALA A 510 -3.26 -8.17 48.69
CA ALA A 510 -4.46 -8.39 47.89
C ALA A 510 -5.62 -8.99 48.72
N VAL A 511 -5.30 -9.94 49.61
CA VAL A 511 -6.26 -10.54 50.55
C VAL A 511 -6.73 -9.50 51.57
N GLY A 512 -5.82 -8.68 52.11
CA GLY A 512 -6.15 -7.60 53.04
C GLY A 512 -7.09 -6.55 52.43
N ALA A 513 -6.94 -6.25 51.15
CA ALA A 513 -7.84 -5.36 50.41
C ALA A 513 -9.25 -5.97 50.24
N LEU A 514 -9.35 -7.28 49.97
CA LEU A 514 -10.62 -7.99 49.81
C LEU A 514 -11.42 -8.06 51.12
N VAL A 515 -10.75 -8.27 52.25
CA VAL A 515 -11.39 -8.44 53.57
C VAL A 515 -11.95 -7.12 54.13
N SER A 516 -11.46 -5.97 53.65
CA SER A 516 -11.97 -4.64 54.06
C SER A 516 -13.27 -4.23 53.37
N ASP A 517 -13.60 -4.84 52.21
CA ASP A 517 -14.89 -4.64 51.57
C ASP A 517 -15.90 -5.68 52.10
N LYS A 518 -17.12 -5.25 52.41
CA LYS A 518 -18.02 -5.98 53.32
C LYS A 518 -18.48 -7.34 52.76
N GLY A 519 -17.84 -8.42 53.22
CA GLY A 519 -18.38 -9.78 53.16
C GLY A 519 -17.33 -10.84 52.89
N VAL A 520 -17.41 -11.98 53.57
CA VAL A 520 -16.57 -13.15 53.33
C VAL A 520 -16.89 -13.71 51.94
N GLU A 521 -16.16 -13.23 50.93
CA GLU A 521 -16.10 -13.84 49.60
C GLU A 521 -15.53 -15.28 49.72
N PRO A 522 -16.05 -16.26 48.96
CA PRO A 522 -15.67 -17.66 49.10
C PRO A 522 -14.19 -17.86 48.72
N LEU A 523 -13.47 -18.75 49.43
CA LEU A 523 -12.09 -19.18 49.14
C LEU A 523 -11.78 -19.46 47.65
N ASN A 524 -12.80 -19.82 46.86
CA ASN A 524 -12.72 -20.02 45.41
C ASN A 524 -12.46 -18.75 44.58
N THR A 525 -12.79 -17.55 45.06
CA THR A 525 -12.39 -16.30 44.39
C THR A 525 -10.92 -15.96 44.68
N VAL A 526 -10.43 -16.27 45.89
CA VAL A 526 -9.01 -16.10 46.26
C VAL A 526 -8.09 -17.05 45.48
N LEU A 527 -8.49 -18.31 45.27
CA LEU A 527 -7.74 -19.27 44.44
C LEU A 527 -7.67 -18.87 42.95
N LYS A 528 -8.55 -17.98 42.49
CA LYS A 528 -8.51 -17.43 41.13
C LYS A 528 -7.69 -16.14 41.03
N ASN A 529 -7.15 -15.65 42.14
CA ASN A 529 -6.30 -14.47 42.13
C ASN A 529 -5.01 -14.77 41.35
N LYS A 530 -4.58 -13.78 40.58
CA LYS A 530 -3.38 -13.84 39.76
C LYS A 530 -2.15 -14.18 40.61
N GLU A 531 -2.10 -13.62 41.82
CA GLU A 531 -1.01 -13.78 42.79
C GLU A 531 -0.85 -15.23 43.25
N VAL A 532 -1.95 -15.98 43.40
CA VAL A 532 -1.89 -17.40 43.77
C VAL A 532 -1.37 -18.25 42.62
N ASN A 533 -1.80 -17.95 41.38
CA ASN A 533 -1.28 -18.64 40.20
C ASN A 533 0.21 -18.35 40.00
N ASP A 534 0.66 -17.09 40.16
CA ASP A 534 2.08 -16.73 40.08
C ASP A 534 2.93 -17.52 41.10
N ILE A 535 2.44 -17.71 42.33
CA ILE A 535 3.13 -18.52 43.36
C ILE A 535 3.17 -20.00 42.97
N LEU A 536 2.03 -20.54 42.52
CA LEU A 536 1.95 -21.94 42.07
C LEU A 536 2.90 -22.20 40.89
N ASP A 537 3.00 -21.27 39.94
CA ASP A 537 3.89 -21.38 38.80
C ASP A 537 5.37 -21.43 39.24
N ILE A 538 5.79 -20.60 40.21
CA ILE A 538 7.14 -20.63 40.79
C ILE A 538 7.40 -21.97 41.49
N VAL A 539 6.48 -22.43 42.33
CA VAL A 539 6.62 -23.70 43.06
C VAL A 539 6.67 -24.88 42.07
N HIS A 540 5.82 -24.90 41.06
CA HIS A 540 5.84 -25.92 40.01
C HIS A 540 7.13 -25.89 39.20
N ALA A 541 7.67 -24.72 38.88
CA ALA A 541 8.97 -24.59 38.22
C ALA A 541 10.10 -25.17 39.10
N CYS A 542 10.11 -24.89 40.40
CA CYS A 542 11.10 -25.41 41.34
C CYS A 542 10.99 -26.93 41.51
N ILE A 543 9.77 -27.47 41.67
CA ILE A 543 9.54 -28.92 41.73
C ILE A 543 10.04 -29.57 40.44
N GLY A 544 9.72 -28.99 39.28
CA GLY A 544 10.20 -29.46 37.99
C GLY A 544 11.72 -29.47 37.91
N LEU A 545 12.38 -28.42 38.38
CA LEU A 545 13.84 -28.31 38.44
C LEU A 545 14.45 -29.43 39.31
N CYS A 546 13.93 -29.65 40.52
CA CYS A 546 14.40 -30.73 41.40
C CYS A 546 14.19 -32.11 40.76
N GLN A 547 13.02 -32.37 40.18
CA GLN A 547 12.70 -33.64 39.53
C GLN A 547 13.61 -33.96 38.34
N ARG A 548 13.91 -32.97 37.49
CA ARG A 548 14.75 -33.15 36.29
C ARG A 548 16.22 -33.40 36.64
N ASN A 549 16.70 -32.84 37.74
CA ASN A 549 18.12 -32.92 38.13
C ASN A 549 18.43 -34.02 39.14
N SER A 550 17.45 -34.49 39.92
CA SER A 550 17.63 -35.58 40.91
C SER A 550 18.34 -36.83 40.36
N PRO A 551 18.10 -37.29 39.11
CA PRO A 551 18.79 -38.47 38.58
C PRO A 551 20.27 -38.24 38.19
N ARG A 552 20.69 -36.97 38.08
CA ARG A 552 22.03 -36.56 37.62
C ARG A 552 22.95 -36.18 38.77
N LEU A 553 22.39 -35.95 39.96
CA LEU A 553 23.08 -35.56 41.18
C LEU A 553 23.36 -36.77 42.05
N ASP A 554 24.35 -36.65 42.92
CA ASP A 554 24.59 -37.64 43.95
C ASP A 554 23.45 -37.64 44.99
N PRO A 555 23.18 -38.77 45.68
CA PRO A 555 22.04 -38.88 46.60
C PRO A 555 22.00 -37.79 47.68
N GLU A 556 23.16 -37.41 48.23
CA GLU A 556 23.27 -36.35 49.25
C GLU A 556 22.97 -34.96 48.68
N GLU A 557 23.43 -34.67 47.46
CA GLU A 557 23.17 -33.40 46.77
C GLU A 557 21.69 -33.27 46.35
N SER A 558 21.10 -34.38 45.90
CA SER A 558 19.68 -34.47 45.58
C SER A 558 18.82 -34.25 46.82
N GLU A 559 19.16 -34.88 47.95
CA GLU A 559 18.48 -34.68 49.23
C GLU A 559 18.57 -33.22 49.69
N PHE A 560 19.76 -32.61 49.62
CA PHE A 560 19.96 -31.20 49.94
C PHE A 560 19.10 -30.27 49.07
N LEU A 561 19.02 -30.54 47.76
CA LEU A 561 18.23 -29.75 46.82
C LEU A 561 16.73 -29.78 47.16
N TRP A 562 16.19 -30.95 47.53
CA TRP A 562 14.79 -31.08 47.94
C TRP A 562 14.51 -30.41 49.29
N PHE A 563 15.43 -30.52 50.25
CA PHE A 563 15.28 -29.83 51.54
C PHE A 563 15.31 -28.31 51.37
N GLN A 564 16.18 -27.78 50.52
CA GLN A 564 16.23 -26.35 50.22
C GLN A 564 14.87 -25.81 49.72
N LEU A 565 14.16 -26.58 48.88
CA LEU A 565 12.82 -26.23 48.40
C LEU A 565 11.74 -26.34 49.50
N LEU A 566 11.87 -27.29 50.42
CA LEU A 566 10.89 -27.49 51.49
C LEU A 566 11.05 -26.47 52.62
N ASP A 567 12.27 -25.98 52.84
CA ASP A 567 12.59 -24.99 53.87
C ASP A 567 12.24 -23.54 53.45
N SER A 568 12.17 -23.28 52.13
CA SER A 568 11.78 -21.99 51.53
C SER A 568 10.28 -21.81 51.45
#